data_AF-A0A6B2S1S9-F1
#
_entry.id   AF-A0A6B2S1S9-F1
#
_cell.length_a   1.000
_cell.length_b   1.000
_cell.length_c   1.000
_cell.angle_alpha   90.00
_cell.angle_beta   90.00
_cell.angle_gamma   90.00
#
_symmetry.space_group_name_H-M   'P 1'
#
loop_
_entity.id
_entity.type
_entity.pdbx_description
1 polymer ?
#
loop_
_entity_poly.entity_id
_entity_poly.type
_entity_poly.pdbx_seq_one_letter_code
_entity_poly.pdbx_strand_id
1 'polypeptide(L)'
;MPRPAAPAPAPYPTAYEQAAHELGLACALVLNAPRAAAALARLVDEEHPDPEGALVLAALLHIAGRYDAACSWWRFAAGAGNRTAAYTLFLDHRRRGEYRDAKYWRTQSAKLTNPRTSPAPEPPETASPRPDLLPEEARHSLLAQLHHGLPPHLPRALAEVADRLYTRGA
;
A
#
# COMPACT_ATOMS: atom_id res chain seq x y z
N MET A 1 -24.73 -26.19 -29.48
CA MET A 1 -25.17 -25.58 -28.21
C MET A 1 -24.13 -24.56 -27.78
N PRO A 2 -24.40 -23.24 -27.83
CA PRO A 2 -23.44 -22.24 -27.37
C PRO A 2 -23.30 -22.30 -25.84
N ARG A 3 -22.05 -22.26 -25.37
CA ARG A 3 -21.68 -22.27 -23.95
C ARG A 3 -22.21 -21.00 -23.28
N PRO A 4 -22.92 -21.06 -22.13
CA PRO A 4 -23.32 -19.84 -21.43
C PRO A 4 -22.07 -19.04 -21.09
N ALA A 5 -22.05 -17.77 -21.52
CA ALA A 5 -21.03 -16.82 -21.13
C ALA A 5 -21.02 -16.73 -19.60
N ALA A 6 -19.86 -16.92 -18.99
CA ALA A 6 -19.70 -16.70 -17.57
C ALA A 6 -20.15 -15.26 -17.25
N PRO A 7 -20.97 -15.04 -16.20
CA PRO A 7 -21.36 -13.70 -15.82
C PRO A 7 -20.10 -12.88 -15.53
N ALA A 8 -20.04 -11.66 -16.07
CA ALA A 8 -19.00 -10.70 -15.73
C ALA A 8 -18.97 -10.51 -14.20
N PRO A 9 -17.78 -10.35 -13.57
CA PRO A 9 -17.70 -10.16 -12.12
C PRO A 9 -18.58 -8.97 -11.71
N ALA A 10 -19.41 -9.19 -10.70
CA ALA A 10 -20.40 -8.23 -10.23
C ALA A 10 -19.74 -6.89 -9.83
N PRO A 11 -20.36 -5.74 -10.13
CA PRO A 11 -19.88 -4.45 -9.63
C PRO A 11 -19.91 -4.44 -8.10
N TYR A 12 -18.82 -3.98 -7.47
CA TYR A 12 -18.67 -3.92 -6.01
C TYR A 12 -19.92 -3.34 -5.32
N PRO A 13 -20.51 -4.02 -4.32
CA PRO A 13 -21.66 -3.50 -3.58
C PRO A 13 -21.22 -2.26 -2.80
N THR A 14 -21.71 -1.06 -3.13
CA THR A 14 -21.42 0.22 -2.44
C THR A 14 -20.03 0.85 -2.65
N ALA A 15 -20.00 2.19 -2.58
CA ALA A 15 -18.79 3.01 -2.71
C ALA A 15 -17.75 2.77 -1.59
N TYR A 16 -18.17 2.19 -0.45
CA TYR A 16 -17.28 1.89 0.68
C TYR A 16 -16.51 0.59 0.43
N GLU A 17 -17.17 -0.45 -0.07
CA GLU A 17 -16.52 -1.73 -0.41
C GLU A 17 -15.57 -1.55 -1.60
N GLN A 18 -15.97 -0.74 -2.58
CA GLN A 18 -15.06 -0.34 -3.66
C GLN A 18 -13.80 0.35 -3.11
N ALA A 19 -13.95 1.28 -2.17
CA ALA A 19 -12.79 1.97 -1.57
C ALA A 19 -11.91 1.02 -0.76
N ALA A 20 -12.50 0.06 -0.05
CA ALA A 20 -11.76 -0.97 0.68
C ALA A 20 -10.97 -1.88 -0.28
N HIS A 21 -11.61 -2.30 -1.39
CA HIS A 21 -10.95 -3.08 -2.43
C HIS A 21 -9.80 -2.30 -3.10
N GLU A 22 -10.04 -1.06 -3.50
CA GLU A 22 -9.02 -0.17 -4.08
C GLU A 22 -7.84 0.05 -3.10
N LEU A 23 -8.12 0.15 -1.80
CA LEU A 23 -7.09 0.28 -0.77
C LEU A 23 -6.24 -0.99 -0.66
N GLY A 24 -6.88 -2.16 -0.69
CA GLY A 24 -6.19 -3.46 -0.71
C GLY A 24 -5.27 -3.60 -1.92
N LEU A 25 -5.75 -3.23 -3.11
CA LEU A 25 -4.93 -3.20 -4.33
C LEU A 25 -3.74 -2.24 -4.22
N ALA A 26 -3.97 -1.01 -3.74
CA ALA A 26 -2.91 -0.03 -3.56
C ALA A 26 -1.82 -0.53 -2.60
N CYS A 27 -2.23 -1.15 -1.49
CA CYS A 27 -1.28 -1.75 -0.53
C CYS A 27 -0.47 -2.89 -1.17
N ALA A 28 -1.11 -3.81 -1.89
CA ALA A 28 -0.40 -4.89 -2.55
C ALA A 28 0.58 -4.40 -3.63
N LEU A 29 0.22 -3.38 -4.40
CA LEU A 29 1.14 -2.76 -5.37
C LEU A 29 2.36 -2.16 -4.69
N VAL A 30 2.18 -1.48 -3.56
CA VAL A 30 3.30 -0.94 -2.76
C VAL A 30 4.20 -2.07 -2.26
N LEU A 31 3.65 -3.15 -1.73
CA LEU A 31 4.42 -4.27 -1.20
C LEU A 31 5.15 -5.08 -2.29
N ASN A 32 4.61 -5.10 -3.51
CA ASN A 32 5.18 -5.80 -4.65
C ASN A 32 6.15 -4.93 -5.47
N ALA A 33 6.36 -3.66 -5.11
CA ALA A 33 7.33 -2.81 -5.79
C ALA A 33 8.76 -3.35 -5.55
N PRO A 34 9.62 -3.44 -6.58
CA PRO A 34 10.97 -4.00 -6.46
C PRO A 34 11.87 -3.22 -5.48
N ARG A 35 11.50 -1.98 -5.15
CA ARG A 35 12.22 -1.14 -4.19
C ARG A 35 11.64 -1.20 -2.77
N ALA A 36 10.56 -1.94 -2.53
CA ALA A 36 9.85 -1.94 -1.25
C ALA A 36 10.73 -2.41 -0.09
N ALA A 37 11.50 -3.49 -0.30
CA ALA A 37 12.44 -4.00 0.72
C ALA A 37 13.55 -2.99 1.04
N ALA A 38 14.10 -2.37 -0.01
CA ALA A 38 15.14 -1.36 0.14
C ALA A 38 14.65 -0.09 0.85
N ALA A 39 13.42 0.35 0.56
CA ALA A 39 12.81 1.49 1.19
C ALA A 39 12.52 1.23 2.67
N LEU A 40 12.03 0.03 3.00
CA LEU A 40 11.81 -0.37 4.37
C LEU A 40 13.13 -0.48 5.18
N ALA A 41 14.21 -0.96 4.56
CA ALA A 41 15.53 -0.99 5.21
C ALA A 41 16.04 0.42 5.52
N ARG A 42 15.94 1.35 4.56
CA ARG A 42 16.31 2.77 4.76
C ARG A 42 15.53 3.42 5.91
N LEU A 43 14.25 3.10 6.06
CA LEU A 43 13.45 3.59 7.18
C LEU A 43 14.03 3.20 8.56
N VAL A 44 14.65 2.03 8.65
CA VAL A 44 15.21 1.50 9.90
C VAL A 44 16.66 1.96 10.13
N ASP A 45 17.43 2.06 9.05
CA ASP A 45 18.88 2.32 9.13
C ASP A 45 19.24 3.82 9.12
N GLU A 46 18.36 4.70 8.60
CA GLU A 46 18.64 6.13 8.47
C GLU A 46 18.20 6.95 9.68
N GLU A 47 18.96 8.01 9.98
CA GLU A 47 18.67 8.98 11.05
C GLU A 47 17.36 9.76 10.79
N HIS A 48 16.93 9.84 9.53
CA HIS A 48 15.68 10.46 9.12
C HIS A 48 14.77 9.43 8.43
N PRO A 49 13.51 9.25 8.88
CA PRO A 49 12.64 8.22 8.34
C PRO A 49 12.28 8.45 6.86
N ASP A 50 12.69 7.52 5.99
CA ASP A 50 12.40 7.54 4.54
C ASP A 50 10.88 7.50 4.27
N PRO A 51 10.30 8.50 3.56
CA PRO A 51 8.88 8.51 3.24
C PRO A 51 8.43 7.36 2.33
N GLU A 52 9.33 6.77 1.53
CA GLU A 52 9.01 5.57 0.75
C GLU A 52 8.93 4.33 1.65
N GLY A 53 9.86 4.18 2.59
CA GLY A 53 9.82 3.12 3.59
C GLY A 53 8.61 3.19 4.51
N ALA A 54 8.24 4.40 4.95
CA ALA A 54 7.04 4.63 5.74
C ALA A 54 5.75 4.22 5.02
N LEU A 55 5.67 4.46 3.69
CA LEU A 55 4.54 3.99 2.87
C LEU A 55 4.47 2.46 2.84
N VAL A 56 5.61 1.78 2.70
CA VAL A 56 5.69 0.31 2.70
C VAL A 56 5.30 -0.27 4.06
N LEU A 57 5.80 0.31 5.16
CA LEU A 57 5.44 -0.10 6.51
C LEU A 57 3.93 0.09 6.76
N ALA A 58 3.37 1.20 6.32
CA ALA A 58 1.93 1.45 6.44
C ALA A 58 1.10 0.43 5.67
N ALA A 59 1.52 0.04 4.45
CA ALA A 59 0.86 -1.01 3.68
C ALA A 59 0.94 -2.36 4.41
N LEU A 60 2.10 -2.73 4.98
CA LEU A 60 2.24 -3.96 5.80
C LEU A 60 1.27 -3.95 6.99
N LEU A 61 1.23 -2.84 7.74
CA LEU A 61 0.36 -2.68 8.90
C LEU A 61 -1.11 -2.75 8.51
N HIS A 62 -1.50 -2.20 7.36
CA HIS A 62 -2.86 -2.26 6.87
C HIS A 62 -3.30 -3.70 6.58
N ILE A 63 -2.49 -4.48 5.86
CA ILE A 63 -2.79 -5.89 5.58
C ILE A 63 -2.73 -6.74 6.85
N ALA A 64 -1.91 -6.37 7.84
CA ALA A 64 -1.88 -6.98 9.16
C ALA A 64 -3.06 -6.57 10.07
N GLY A 65 -3.99 -5.73 9.61
CA GLY A 65 -5.15 -5.28 10.39
C GLY A 65 -4.86 -4.19 11.42
N ARG A 66 -3.65 -3.61 11.44
CA ARG A 66 -3.22 -2.54 12.36
C ARG A 66 -3.54 -1.17 11.76
N TYR A 67 -4.83 -0.88 11.56
CA TYR A 67 -5.29 0.27 10.77
C TYR A 67 -4.88 1.64 11.33
N ASP A 68 -4.86 1.82 12.64
CA ASP A 68 -4.50 3.11 13.25
C ASP A 68 -3.00 3.41 13.07
N ALA A 69 -2.17 2.39 13.23
CA ALA A 69 -0.73 2.46 12.96
C ALA A 69 -0.44 2.70 11.48
N ALA A 70 -1.17 2.03 10.58
CA ALA A 70 -1.06 2.29 9.15
C ALA A 70 -1.40 3.76 8.83
N CYS A 71 -2.46 4.30 9.43
CA CYS A 71 -2.87 5.69 9.23
C CYS A 71 -1.83 6.70 9.74
N SER A 72 -1.14 6.46 10.87
CA SER A 72 -0.05 7.35 11.31
C SER A 72 1.11 7.37 10.32
N TRP A 73 1.52 6.22 9.81
CA TRP A 73 2.62 6.12 8.85
C TRP A 73 2.26 6.70 7.48
N TRP A 74 1.04 6.51 7.01
CA TRP A 74 0.58 7.19 5.80
C TRP A 74 0.53 8.70 5.97
N ARG A 75 0.09 9.22 7.12
CA ARG A 75 0.12 10.67 7.39
C ARG A 75 1.54 11.23 7.40
N PHE A 76 2.49 10.51 8.00
CA PHE A 76 3.91 10.86 7.96
C PHE A 76 4.43 10.93 6.51
N ALA A 77 4.26 9.85 5.74
CA ALA A 77 4.72 9.78 4.36
C ALA A 77 4.05 10.84 3.47
N ALA A 78 2.76 11.09 3.64
CA ALA A 78 2.04 12.13 2.91
C ALA A 78 2.53 13.55 3.27
N GLY A 79 2.82 13.80 4.55
CA GLY A 79 3.43 15.05 5.01
C GLY A 79 4.83 15.29 4.42
N ALA A 80 5.58 14.22 4.16
CA ALA A 80 6.86 14.25 3.47
C ALA A 80 6.74 14.27 1.93
N GLY A 81 5.53 14.43 1.38
CA GLY A 81 5.29 14.61 -0.06
C GLY A 81 4.99 13.34 -0.85
N ASN A 82 4.79 12.20 -0.19
CA ASN A 82 4.44 10.95 -0.87
C ASN A 82 2.98 10.97 -1.36
N ARG A 83 2.77 11.02 -2.68
CA ARG A 83 1.43 10.94 -3.31
C ARG A 83 0.67 9.71 -2.88
N THR A 84 1.30 8.54 -2.99
CA THR A 84 0.64 7.26 -2.80
C THR A 84 0.14 7.13 -1.37
N ALA A 85 0.86 7.70 -0.40
CA ALA A 85 0.41 7.84 0.97
C ALA A 85 -0.84 8.75 1.11
N ALA A 86 -0.87 9.90 0.43
CA ALA A 86 -2.07 10.74 0.41
C ALA A 86 -3.26 10.05 -0.28
N TYR A 87 -3.03 9.24 -1.32
CA TYR A 87 -4.07 8.48 -2.01
C TYR A 87 -4.64 7.35 -1.16
N THR A 88 -3.78 6.62 -0.44
CA THR A 88 -4.20 5.54 0.48
C THR A 88 -4.99 6.09 1.66
N LEU A 89 -4.63 7.27 2.20
CA LEU A 89 -5.47 7.99 3.19
C LEU A 89 -6.84 8.36 2.64
N PHE A 90 -6.92 8.85 1.40
CA PHE A 90 -8.20 9.10 0.75
C PHE A 90 -9.10 7.86 0.73
N LEU A 91 -8.54 6.71 0.34
CA LEU A 91 -9.29 5.45 0.28
C LEU A 91 -9.67 4.95 1.68
N ASP A 92 -8.79 5.10 2.67
CA ASP A 92 -9.05 4.72 4.06
C ASP A 92 -10.17 5.56 4.70
N HIS A 93 -10.20 6.87 4.46
CA HIS A 93 -11.31 7.72 4.89
C HIS A 93 -12.60 7.41 4.12
N ARG A 94 -12.51 7.11 2.81
CA ARG A 94 -13.71 6.74 2.01
C ARG A 94 -14.36 5.45 2.47
N ARG A 95 -13.59 4.40 2.78
CA ARG A 95 -14.16 3.14 3.28
C ARG A 95 -14.83 3.31 4.66
N ARG A 96 -14.39 4.30 5.45
CA ARG A 96 -14.98 4.66 6.75
C ARG A 96 -16.19 5.60 6.65
N GLY A 97 -16.50 6.11 5.45
CA GLY A 97 -17.55 7.12 5.24
C GLY A 97 -17.17 8.55 5.65
N GLU A 98 -15.88 8.81 5.87
CA GLU A 98 -15.35 10.10 6.33
C GLU A 98 -15.09 11.03 5.12
N TYR A 99 -16.17 11.49 4.47
CA TYR A 99 -16.07 12.18 3.18
C TYR A 99 -15.30 13.50 3.19
N ARG A 100 -15.30 14.22 4.31
CA ARG A 100 -14.57 15.51 4.43
C ARG A 100 -13.06 15.27 4.36
N ASP A 101 -12.56 14.33 5.16
CA ASP A 101 -11.16 13.97 5.19
C ASP A 101 -10.73 13.27 3.90
N ALA A 102 -11.58 12.40 3.35
CA ALA A 102 -11.38 11.83 2.04
C ALA A 102 -11.16 12.91 0.96
N LYS A 103 -12.03 13.92 0.91
CA LYS A 103 -11.89 15.02 -0.06
C LYS A 103 -10.58 15.78 0.14
N TYR A 104 -10.23 16.08 1.39
CA TYR A 104 -8.97 16.74 1.72
C TYR A 104 -7.77 15.96 1.18
N TRP A 105 -7.66 14.67 1.51
CA TRP A 105 -6.53 13.83 1.10
C TRP A 105 -6.49 13.58 -0.41
N ARG A 106 -7.66 13.50 -1.07
CA ARG A 106 -7.71 13.45 -2.53
C ARG A 106 -7.15 14.72 -3.17
N THR A 107 -7.48 15.88 -2.64
CA THR A 107 -6.91 17.15 -3.09
C THR A 107 -5.41 17.21 -2.83
N GLN A 108 -4.91 16.75 -1.67
CA GLN A 108 -3.47 16.69 -1.40
C GLN A 108 -2.74 15.75 -2.36
N SER A 109 -3.28 14.54 -2.57
CA SER A 109 -2.76 13.59 -3.55
C SER A 109 -2.68 14.20 -4.95
N ALA A 110 -3.68 14.98 -5.37
CA ALA A 110 -3.68 15.66 -6.66
C ALA A 110 -2.67 16.82 -6.73
N LYS A 111 -2.47 17.58 -5.65
CA LYS A 111 -1.48 18.66 -5.57
C LYS A 111 -0.05 18.15 -5.65
N LEU A 112 0.21 17.00 -5.02
CA LEU A 112 1.49 16.32 -5.16
C LEU A 112 1.70 15.84 -6.60
N THR A 113 0.66 15.84 -7.48
CA THR A 113 0.72 15.41 -8.89
C THR A 113 1.39 16.50 -9.68
N ASN A 114 2.71 16.47 -9.69
CA ASN A 114 3.48 17.34 -10.55
C ASN A 114 3.51 16.72 -11.96
N PRO A 115 2.91 17.35 -12.99
CA PRO A 115 2.97 16.87 -14.38
C PRO A 115 4.39 16.93 -14.98
N ARG A 116 5.40 17.36 -14.22
CA ARG A 116 6.83 17.34 -14.58
C ARG A 116 7.63 16.31 -13.79
N THR A 117 7.04 15.16 -13.52
CA THR A 117 7.86 14.02 -13.07
C THR A 117 8.52 13.45 -14.32
N SER A 118 9.67 14.00 -14.71
CA SER A 118 10.63 13.23 -15.50
C SER A 118 10.82 11.89 -14.77
N PRO A 119 10.87 10.75 -15.47
CA PRO A 119 11.23 9.50 -14.82
C PRO A 119 12.48 9.75 -14.00
N ALA A 120 12.45 9.34 -12.73
CA ALA A 120 13.63 9.41 -11.87
C ALA A 120 14.82 8.83 -12.64
N PRO A 121 16.03 9.39 -12.52
CA PRO A 121 17.19 8.83 -13.20
C PRO A 121 17.24 7.33 -12.89
N GLU A 122 17.18 6.52 -13.95
CA GLU A 122 17.34 5.07 -13.90
C GLU A 122 18.54 4.80 -12.98
N PRO A 123 18.37 4.08 -11.85
CA PRO A 123 19.51 3.73 -11.03
C PRO A 123 20.51 2.96 -11.88
N PRO A 124 21.84 3.09 -11.64
CA PRO A 124 22.82 2.34 -12.40
C PRO A 124 22.49 0.84 -12.30
N GLU A 125 22.42 0.18 -13.47
CA GLU A 125 22.04 -1.23 -13.68
C GLU A 125 22.95 -2.26 -12.96
N THR A 126 23.82 -1.82 -12.05
CA THR A 126 24.78 -2.63 -11.30
C THR A 126 24.39 -2.88 -9.84
N ALA A 127 23.26 -2.35 -9.36
CA ALA A 127 22.75 -2.72 -8.04
C ALA A 127 22.26 -4.18 -8.07
N SER A 128 22.91 -5.06 -7.31
CA SER A 128 22.52 -6.46 -7.12
C SER A 128 21.00 -6.56 -6.88
N PRO A 129 20.32 -7.59 -7.42
CA PRO A 129 18.89 -7.76 -7.21
C PRO A 129 18.63 -7.82 -5.70
N ARG A 130 18.09 -6.74 -5.15
CA ARG A 130 17.67 -6.73 -3.76
C ARG A 130 16.45 -7.65 -3.68
N PRO A 131 16.40 -8.57 -2.70
CA PRO A 131 15.30 -9.51 -2.61
C PRO A 131 13.98 -8.74 -2.50
N ASP A 132 12.97 -9.22 -3.22
CA ASP A 132 11.63 -8.68 -3.12
C ASP A 132 11.16 -8.74 -1.66
N LEU A 133 10.39 -7.73 -1.24
CA LEU A 133 9.91 -7.65 0.15
C LEU A 133 9.05 -8.88 0.52
N LEU A 134 8.25 -9.36 -0.44
CA LEU A 134 7.42 -10.54 -0.30
C LEU A 134 8.03 -11.71 -1.08
N PRO A 135 8.13 -12.91 -0.47
CA PRO A 135 8.37 -14.15 -1.20
C PRO A 135 7.41 -14.29 -2.37
N GLU A 136 7.84 -14.93 -3.46
CA GLU A 136 7.05 -15.09 -4.68
C GLU A 136 5.67 -15.71 -4.40
N GLU A 137 5.61 -16.72 -3.54
CA GLU A 137 4.36 -17.38 -3.13
C GLU A 137 3.40 -16.41 -2.40
N ALA A 138 3.94 -15.58 -1.50
CA ALA A 138 3.15 -14.59 -0.76
C ALA A 138 2.59 -13.51 -1.69
N ARG A 139 3.38 -13.09 -2.68
CA ARG A 139 2.95 -12.15 -3.73
C ARG A 139 1.81 -12.74 -4.56
N HIS A 140 1.97 -13.95 -5.05
CA HIS A 140 0.92 -14.63 -5.82
C HIS A 140 -0.35 -14.83 -5.01
N SER A 141 -0.24 -15.25 -3.75
CA SER A 141 -1.39 -15.42 -2.85
C SER A 141 -2.11 -14.09 -2.60
N LEU A 142 -1.37 -13.01 -2.33
CA LEU A 142 -1.93 -11.68 -2.09
C LEU A 142 -2.69 -11.15 -3.31
N LEU A 143 -2.08 -11.28 -4.50
CA LEU A 143 -2.71 -10.88 -5.77
C LEU A 143 -3.98 -11.71 -6.05
N ALA A 144 -3.93 -13.02 -5.83
CA ALA A 144 -5.07 -13.91 -6.02
C ALA A 144 -6.23 -13.56 -5.08
N GLN A 145 -5.97 -13.34 -3.79
CA GLN A 145 -6.99 -12.94 -2.82
C GLN A 145 -7.70 -11.66 -3.24
N LEU A 146 -6.93 -10.68 -3.70
CA LEU A 146 -7.47 -9.42 -4.19
C LEU A 146 -8.31 -9.59 -5.44
N HIS A 147 -7.86 -10.40 -6.41
CA HIS A 147 -8.66 -10.74 -7.60
C HIS A 147 -9.98 -11.43 -7.25
N HIS A 148 -10.02 -12.20 -6.16
CA HIS A 148 -11.21 -12.89 -5.68
C HIS A 148 -12.07 -12.07 -4.71
N GLY A 149 -11.70 -10.81 -4.42
CA GLY A 149 -12.41 -9.96 -3.47
C GLY A 149 -12.32 -10.43 -2.02
N LEU A 150 -11.37 -11.30 -1.69
CA LEU A 150 -11.12 -11.78 -0.34
C LEU A 150 -10.30 -10.74 0.45
N PRO A 151 -10.45 -10.67 1.77
CA PRO A 151 -9.61 -9.81 2.60
C PRO A 151 -8.14 -10.23 2.42
N PRO A 152 -7.25 -9.31 2.01
CA PRO A 152 -5.85 -9.65 1.84
C PRO A 152 -5.24 -9.96 3.20
N HIS A 153 -4.48 -11.06 3.28
CA HIS A 153 -3.75 -11.42 4.50
C HIS A 153 -2.28 -11.65 4.20
N LEU A 154 -1.42 -11.20 5.12
CA LEU A 154 0.01 -11.45 5.04
C LEU A 154 0.34 -12.87 5.52
N PRO A 155 1.43 -13.47 5.01
CA PRO A 155 2.03 -14.64 5.64
C PRO A 155 2.34 -14.33 7.10
N ARG A 156 2.12 -15.32 7.98
CA ARG A 156 2.29 -15.18 9.43
C ARG A 156 3.64 -14.57 9.84
N ALA A 157 4.73 -14.98 9.19
CA ALA A 157 6.07 -14.48 9.47
C ALA A 157 6.19 -12.95 9.27
N LEU A 158 5.54 -12.39 8.24
CA LEU A 158 5.56 -10.94 7.98
C LEU A 158 4.62 -10.18 8.90
N ALA A 159 3.49 -10.77 9.28
CA ALA A 159 2.63 -10.20 10.32
C ALA A 159 3.38 -10.10 11.66
N GLU A 160 4.14 -11.13 12.03
CA GLU A 160 4.98 -11.13 13.25
C GLU A 160 6.10 -10.09 13.18
N VAL A 161 6.71 -9.86 12.01
CA VAL A 161 7.72 -8.79 11.82
C VAL A 161 7.08 -7.41 11.97
N ALA A 162 5.92 -7.17 11.35
CA ALA A 162 5.18 -5.91 11.49
C ALA A 162 4.80 -5.64 12.95
N ASP A 163 4.37 -6.67 13.68
CA ASP A 163 4.08 -6.57 15.12
C ASP A 163 5.33 -6.20 15.92
N ARG A 164 6.48 -6.84 15.66
CA ARG A 164 7.74 -6.52 16.34
C ARG A 164 8.19 -5.09 16.07
N LEU A 165 8.12 -4.62 14.83
CA LEU A 165 8.47 -3.26 14.44
C LEU A 165 7.56 -2.23 15.13
N TYR A 166 6.27 -2.53 15.28
CA TYR A 166 5.35 -1.67 16.01
C TYR A 166 5.61 -1.65 17.52
N THR A 167 5.82 -2.81 18.14
CA THR A 167 6.07 -2.90 19.60
C THR A 167 7.41 -2.31 20.05
N ARG A 168 8.40 -2.20 19.16
CA ARG A 168 9.69 -1.56 19.48
C ARG A 168 9.69 -0.04 19.31
N GLY A 169 8.69 0.52 18.63
CA GLY A 169 8.57 1.96 18.38
C GLY A 169 7.51 2.68 19.24
N ALA A 170 6.83 1.97 20.16
CA ALA A 170 5.85 2.50 21.10
C ALA A 170 6.42 2.49 22.53
#